data_AF-A0A9N9J324-F1
#
_entry.id   AF-A0A9N9J324-F1
#
_cell.length_a   1.000
_cell.length_b   1.000
_cell.length_c   1.000
_cell.angle_alpha   90.00
_cell.angle_beta   90.00
_cell.angle_gamma   90.00
#
_symmetry.space_group_name_H-M   'P 1'
#
loop_
_entity.id
_entity.type
_entity.pdbx_description
1 polymer ?
#
loop_
_entity_poly.entity_id
_entity_poly.type
_entity_poly.pdbx_seq_one_letter_code
_entity_poly.pdbx_strand_id
1 'polypeptide(L)'
;FIFEFNPRNSLDYREFLEIPALMFLLLAGTVALESSMSLNPVSVYYPHILGAIFLSITFLPFNIFYYDARRWLMDALKRIVLAPLFRIEFRDFFVADGLNSLTFSMVNSQLLWRPFLHNIGCFGDNCVSTSQFIYTPLIAMLPPLWRLLQCFRRYHDTGRAYIHLVNAGKYFSTIILVYLSFLWHINEKSIGLFASFIGIQIITSVYTFLWDVCMDWSLFMLNSPNFLLRDELAFKHHSFYYFAIILNLFLRFSWILNLTLPVEYTDKITMAYIIAFGEIFRRWQWIIIRVENE
;
A
#
# COMPACT_ATOMS: atom_id res chain seq x y z
N PHE A 1 7.88 -5.98 -23.58
CA PHE A 1 7.95 -6.56 -22.22
C PHE A 1 6.97 -5.79 -21.34
N ILE A 2 6.13 -6.46 -20.55
CA ILE A 2 4.98 -5.85 -19.83
C ILE A 2 5.40 -4.72 -18.86
N PHE A 3 6.61 -4.82 -18.30
CA PHE A 3 7.17 -3.85 -17.35
C PHE A 3 8.25 -2.93 -17.94
N GLU A 4 8.51 -3.01 -19.25
CA GLU A 4 9.56 -2.25 -19.94
C GLU A 4 10.99 -2.45 -19.41
N PHE A 5 11.25 -3.53 -18.66
CA PHE A 5 12.61 -3.89 -18.28
C PHE A 5 13.44 -4.23 -19.51
N ASN A 6 14.67 -3.72 -19.54
CA ASN A 6 15.69 -4.19 -20.46
C ASN A 6 16.20 -5.55 -19.96
N PRO A 7 16.04 -6.65 -20.71
CA PRO A 7 16.47 -7.99 -20.27
C PRO A 7 17.98 -8.10 -20.00
N ARG A 8 18.78 -7.17 -20.51
CA ARG A 8 20.23 -7.13 -20.30
C ARG A 8 20.63 -6.52 -18.95
N ASN A 9 19.73 -5.73 -18.35
CA ASN A 9 19.98 -4.98 -17.11
C ASN A 9 18.94 -5.33 -16.03
N SER A 10 18.15 -6.39 -16.25
CA SER A 10 17.17 -6.85 -15.26
C SER A 10 17.87 -7.59 -14.14
N LEU A 11 17.54 -7.21 -12.91
CA LEU A 11 18.04 -7.88 -11.71
C LEU A 11 17.55 -9.32 -11.65
N ASP A 12 18.42 -10.23 -11.22
CA ASP A 12 17.98 -11.54 -10.78
C ASP A 12 17.29 -11.46 -9.39
N TYR A 13 16.73 -12.59 -8.94
CA TYR A 13 16.01 -12.63 -7.66
C TYR A 13 16.92 -12.42 -6.44
N ARG A 14 18.23 -12.70 -6.55
CA ARG A 14 19.21 -12.51 -5.48
C ARG A 14 19.60 -11.04 -5.39
N GLU A 15 19.94 -10.43 -6.52
CA GLU A 15 20.26 -9.02 -6.66
C GLU A 15 19.10 -8.13 -6.19
N PHE A 16 17.86 -8.51 -6.53
CA PHE A 16 16.66 -7.83 -6.06
C PHE A 16 16.53 -7.82 -4.53
N LEU A 17 16.98 -8.89 -3.86
CA LEU A 17 16.89 -9.05 -2.41
C LEU A 17 18.03 -8.36 -1.65
N GLU A 18 19.11 -7.92 -2.30
CA GLU A 18 20.28 -7.38 -1.61
C GLU A 18 19.98 -6.08 -0.84
N ILE A 19 19.34 -5.10 -1.47
CA ILE A 19 18.99 -3.84 -0.79
C ILE A 19 17.99 -4.09 0.35
N PRO A 20 16.89 -4.85 0.16
CA PRO A 20 16.01 -5.24 1.25
C PRO A 20 16.74 -5.97 2.39
N ALA A 21 17.64 -6.92 2.09
CA ALA A 21 18.40 -7.66 3.08
C ALA A 21 19.36 -6.75 3.86
N LEU A 22 20.03 -5.80 3.19
CA LEU A 22 20.85 -4.78 3.83
C LEU A 22 20.01 -3.92 4.78
N MET A 23 18.83 -3.45 4.34
CA MET A 23 17.95 -2.65 5.20
C MET A 23 17.46 -3.45 6.41
N PHE A 24 17.16 -4.74 6.22
CA PHE A 24 16.75 -5.63 7.31
C PHE A 24 17.90 -5.89 8.30
N LEU A 25 19.13 -6.06 7.81
CA LEU A 25 20.32 -6.18 8.65
C LEU A 25 20.55 -4.91 9.49
N LEU A 26 20.46 -3.73 8.87
CA LEU A 26 20.60 -2.46 9.59
C LEU A 26 19.50 -2.29 10.64
N LEU A 27 18.25 -2.64 10.31
CA LEU A 27 17.14 -2.64 11.27
C LEU A 27 17.42 -3.57 12.45
N ALA A 28 17.81 -4.82 12.20
CA ALA A 28 18.16 -5.78 13.24
C ALA A 28 19.30 -5.26 14.14
N GLY A 29 20.31 -4.61 13.54
CA GLY A 29 21.38 -3.95 14.28
C GLY A 29 20.88 -2.84 15.20
N THR A 30 19.98 -1.96 14.73
CA THR A 30 19.40 -0.90 15.56
C THR A 30 18.59 -1.45 16.75
N VAL A 31 17.82 -2.52 16.55
CA VAL A 31 17.06 -3.20 17.62
C VAL A 31 18.00 -3.88 18.63
N ALA A 32 19.11 -4.47 18.17
CA ALA A 32 20.11 -5.07 19.06
C ALA A 32 20.85 -4.01 19.90
N LEU A 33 21.15 -2.85 19.32
CA LEU A 33 21.76 -1.72 20.04
C LEU A 33 20.79 -1.12 21.07
N GLU A 34 19.49 -1.03 20.74
CA GLU A 34 18.47 -0.56 21.66
C GLU A 34 18.29 -1.51 22.85
N SER A 35 18.24 -2.82 22.61
CA SER A 35 18.06 -3.82 23.67
C SER A 35 19.27 -3.99 24.58
N SER A 36 20.50 -3.72 24.08
CA SER A 36 21.73 -3.79 24.87
C SER A 36 22.01 -2.52 25.67
N MET A 37 21.53 -1.36 25.22
CA MET A 37 21.76 -0.07 25.89
C MET A 37 20.44 0.44 26.47
N SER A 38 20.07 -0.06 27.66
CA SER A 38 18.94 0.48 28.43
C SER A 38 19.13 1.98 28.66
N LEU A 39 18.35 2.81 27.96
CA LEU A 39 18.33 4.29 28.01
C LEU A 39 19.44 5.02 27.23
N ASN A 40 19.63 4.69 25.95
CA ASN A 40 20.41 5.56 25.06
C ASN A 40 19.50 6.67 24.44
N PRO A 41 19.74 7.97 24.68
CA PRO A 41 18.97 9.05 24.04
C PRO A 41 19.05 9.04 22.50
N VAL A 42 19.99 8.28 21.93
CA VAL A 42 20.14 8.09 20.47
C VAL A 42 19.07 7.16 19.88
N SER A 43 18.39 6.32 20.68
CA SER A 43 17.45 5.31 20.15
C SER A 43 16.30 5.91 19.35
N VAL A 44 15.83 7.11 19.75
CA VAL A 44 14.79 7.87 19.05
C VAL A 44 15.17 8.18 17.60
N TYR A 45 16.47 8.26 17.29
CA TYR A 45 16.97 8.60 15.97
C TYR A 45 17.18 7.40 15.04
N TYR A 46 17.15 6.15 15.53
CA TYR A 46 17.42 4.98 14.69
C TYR A 46 16.48 4.87 13.47
N PRO A 47 15.14 5.03 13.60
CA PRO A 47 14.26 5.02 12.42
C PRO A 47 14.60 6.13 11.42
N HIS A 48 15.02 7.31 11.91
CA HIS A 48 15.41 8.45 11.07
C HIS A 48 16.69 8.16 10.28
N ILE A 49 17.69 7.57 10.93
CA ILE A 49 18.95 7.17 10.30
C ILE A 49 18.69 6.12 9.23
N LEU A 50 17.89 5.09 9.52
CA LEU A 50 17.53 4.06 8.54
C LEU A 50 16.76 4.65 7.35
N GLY A 51 15.79 5.54 7.61
CA GLY A 51 15.07 6.26 6.57
C GLY A 51 15.99 7.11 5.70
N ALA A 52 16.93 7.84 6.31
CA ALA A 52 17.91 8.65 5.60
C ALA A 52 18.86 7.79 4.73
N ILE A 53 19.31 6.64 5.22
CA ILE A 53 20.12 5.68 4.45
C ILE A 53 19.30 5.16 3.26
N PHE A 54 18.06 4.73 3.48
CA PHE A 54 17.19 4.22 2.41
C PHE A 54 16.96 5.28 1.31
N LEU A 55 16.65 6.52 1.70
CA LEU A 55 16.47 7.62 0.76
C LEU A 55 17.77 7.96 0.03
N SER A 56 18.91 7.96 0.75
CA SER A 56 20.22 8.21 0.16
C SER A 56 20.59 7.17 -0.89
N ILE A 57 20.34 5.88 -0.61
CA ILE A 57 20.54 4.80 -1.58
C ILE A 57 19.60 5.00 -2.77
N THR A 58 18.31 5.24 -2.53
CA THR A 58 17.30 5.39 -3.59
C THR A 58 17.65 6.51 -4.55
N PHE A 59 18.02 7.69 -4.05
CA PHE A 59 18.30 8.89 -4.84
C PHE A 59 19.77 9.05 -5.26
N LEU A 60 20.64 8.08 -4.96
CA LEU A 60 22.07 8.18 -5.27
C LEU A 60 22.30 8.32 -6.80
N PRO A 61 22.95 9.40 -7.29
CA PRO A 61 23.09 9.62 -8.73
C PRO A 61 24.17 8.75 -9.37
N PHE A 62 25.00 8.08 -8.57
CA PHE A 62 26.14 7.27 -9.03
C PHE A 62 25.70 5.87 -9.49
N ASN A 63 26.50 5.26 -10.38
CA ASN A 63 26.30 3.89 -10.87
C ASN A 63 26.71 2.83 -9.82
N ILE A 64 26.10 2.91 -8.64
CA ILE A 64 26.30 2.04 -7.48
C ILE A 64 24.90 1.66 -6.97
N PHE A 65 24.77 0.48 -6.34
CA PHE A 65 23.49 -0.04 -5.84
C PHE A 65 22.40 -0.08 -6.91
N TYR A 66 22.64 -0.80 -8.00
CA TYR A 66 21.63 -1.07 -9.04
C TYR A 66 20.98 0.19 -9.62
N TYR A 67 21.81 1.09 -10.15
CA TYR A 67 21.40 2.40 -10.66
C TYR A 67 20.23 2.36 -11.63
N ASP A 68 20.23 1.45 -12.60
CA ASP A 68 19.16 1.33 -13.59
C ASP A 68 17.81 0.98 -12.95
N ALA A 69 17.82 0.08 -11.96
CA ALA A 69 16.61 -0.30 -11.23
C ALA A 69 16.08 0.87 -10.37
N ARG A 70 16.98 1.61 -9.70
CA ARG A 70 16.60 2.79 -8.93
C ARG A 70 16.04 3.90 -9.81
N ARG A 71 16.64 4.14 -10.99
CA ARG A 71 16.12 5.11 -11.96
C ARG A 71 14.74 4.68 -12.49
N TRP A 72 14.58 3.41 -12.85
CA TRP A 72 13.29 2.88 -13.27
C TRP A 72 12.20 3.08 -12.19
N LEU A 73 12.53 2.85 -10.92
CA LEU A 73 11.61 3.08 -9.80
C LEU A 73 11.27 4.57 -9.65
N MET A 74 12.27 5.46 -9.71
CA MET A 74 12.05 6.91 -9.62
C MET A 74 11.19 7.43 -10.78
N ASP A 75 11.42 6.93 -12.00
CA ASP A 75 10.63 7.30 -13.18
C ASP A 75 9.19 6.80 -13.06
N ALA A 76 8.99 5.57 -12.57
CA ALA A 76 7.65 5.05 -12.28
C ALA A 76 6.92 5.92 -11.23
N LEU A 77 7.58 6.22 -10.10
CA LEU A 77 7.00 7.06 -9.04
C LEU A 77 6.69 8.48 -9.55
N LYS A 78 7.59 9.09 -10.34
CA LYS A 78 7.37 10.40 -10.97
C LYS A 78 6.15 10.38 -11.87
N ARG A 79 6.01 9.36 -12.73
CA ARG A 79 4.84 9.21 -13.61
C ARG A 79 3.54 8.98 -12.83
N ILE A 80 3.59 8.28 -11.69
CA ILE A 80 2.43 8.09 -10.80
C ILE A 80 2.00 9.41 -10.18
N VAL A 81 2.94 10.18 -9.60
CA VAL A 81 2.64 11.48 -8.99
C VAL A 81 2.08 12.46 -10.03
N LEU A 82 2.60 12.39 -11.26
CA LEU A 82 2.20 13.23 -12.39
C LEU A 82 1.21 12.50 -13.32
N ALA A 83 0.44 11.52 -12.80
CA ALA A 83 -0.41 10.64 -13.60
C ALA A 83 -1.29 11.32 -14.68
N PRO A 84 -1.89 12.50 -14.44
CA PRO A 84 -2.68 13.18 -15.48
C PRO A 84 -1.87 13.63 -16.71
N LEU A 85 -0.55 13.80 -16.57
CA LEU A 85 0.32 14.39 -17.60
C LEU A 85 0.92 13.37 -18.56
N PHE A 86 0.92 12.09 -18.21
CA PHE A 86 1.54 11.02 -18.98
C PHE A 86 0.51 10.01 -19.44
N ARG A 87 0.81 9.31 -20.56
CA ARG A 87 0.06 8.11 -20.92
C ARG A 87 0.33 7.03 -19.86
N ILE A 88 -0.72 6.37 -19.37
CA ILE A 88 -0.56 5.36 -18.32
C ILE A 88 -0.15 4.03 -18.94
N GLU A 89 1.05 3.58 -18.59
CA GLU A 89 1.58 2.26 -18.94
C GLU A 89 1.25 1.21 -17.86
N PHE A 90 1.45 -0.06 -18.17
CA PHE A 90 1.20 -1.15 -17.23
C PHE A 90 2.05 -1.03 -15.96
N ARG A 91 3.34 -0.66 -16.09
CA ARG A 91 4.23 -0.37 -14.96
C ARG A 91 3.62 0.65 -14.00
N ASP A 92 3.16 1.78 -14.53
CA ASP A 92 2.65 2.90 -13.73
C ASP A 92 1.39 2.48 -12.96
N PHE A 93 0.52 1.71 -13.61
CA PHE A 93 -0.66 1.10 -12.99
C PHE A 93 -0.27 0.12 -11.88
N PHE A 94 0.66 -0.80 -12.19
CA PHE A 94 1.05 -1.89 -11.31
C PHE A 94 1.72 -1.39 -10.02
N VAL A 95 2.69 -0.48 -10.16
CA VAL A 95 3.38 0.13 -9.00
C VAL A 95 2.40 0.95 -8.17
N ALA A 96 1.51 1.74 -8.80
CA ALA A 96 0.52 2.52 -8.06
C ALA A 96 -0.48 1.65 -7.31
N ASP A 97 -0.85 0.47 -7.83
CA ASP A 97 -1.71 -0.46 -7.11
C ASP A 97 -0.99 -1.08 -5.91
N GLY A 98 0.31 -1.36 -6.06
CA GLY A 98 1.20 -1.72 -4.94
C GLY A 98 1.22 -0.67 -3.83
N LEU A 99 1.29 0.62 -4.18
CA LEU A 99 1.28 1.72 -3.20
C LEU A 99 0.03 1.74 -2.31
N ASN A 100 -1.13 1.27 -2.80
CA ASN A 100 -2.35 1.19 -1.99
C ASN A 100 -2.21 0.20 -0.82
N SER A 101 -1.40 -0.84 -0.96
CA SER A 101 -1.07 -1.78 0.12
C SER A 101 0.04 -1.26 1.05
N LEU A 102 0.76 -0.21 0.66
CA LEU A 102 1.80 0.44 1.47
C LEU A 102 1.29 1.62 2.29
N THR A 103 -0.03 1.85 2.33
CA THR A 103 -0.66 2.95 3.07
C THR A 103 -0.23 2.99 4.53
N PHE A 104 -0.13 1.84 5.21
CA PHE A 104 0.36 1.76 6.59
C PHE A 104 1.79 2.33 6.71
N SER A 105 2.71 1.90 5.85
CA SER A 105 4.10 2.37 5.84
C SER A 105 4.20 3.84 5.45
N MET A 106 3.39 4.29 4.49
CA MET A 106 3.35 5.70 4.05
C MET A 106 2.88 6.62 5.18
N VAL A 107 1.79 6.27 5.88
CA VAL A 107 1.31 7.04 7.03
C VAL A 107 2.36 7.04 8.14
N ASN A 108 2.94 5.88 8.49
CA ASN A 108 3.96 5.81 9.54
C ASN A 108 5.28 6.49 9.17
N SER A 109 5.56 6.73 7.89
CA SER A 109 6.70 7.53 7.46
C SER A 109 6.66 8.97 8.01
N GLN A 110 5.49 9.44 8.49
CA GLN A 110 5.36 10.70 9.20
C GLN A 110 6.23 10.79 10.46
N LEU A 111 6.55 9.65 11.06
CA LEU A 111 7.46 9.58 12.18
C LEU A 111 8.87 10.04 11.78
N LEU A 112 9.31 9.84 10.53
CA LEU A 112 10.67 10.16 10.07
C LEU A 112 10.99 11.66 10.11
N TRP A 113 10.01 12.53 9.93
CA TRP A 113 10.18 13.99 9.92
C TRP A 113 9.66 14.67 11.20
N ARG A 114 9.22 13.89 12.19
CA ARG A 114 8.74 14.38 13.49
C ARG A 114 9.72 15.32 14.21
N PRO A 115 11.05 15.06 14.26
CA PRO A 115 12.00 15.98 14.92
C PRO A 115 12.10 17.33 14.22
N PHE A 116 11.89 17.38 12.90
CA PHE A 116 11.92 18.63 12.12
C PHE A 116 10.71 19.51 12.42
N LEU A 117 9.53 18.92 12.66
CA LEU A 117 8.34 19.66 13.09
C LEU A 117 8.47 20.27 14.48
N HIS A 118 9.18 19.59 15.39
CA HIS A 118 9.42 20.08 16.73
C HIS A 118 10.22 21.41 16.72
N ASN A 119 11.18 21.53 15.80
CA ASN A 119 12.01 22.73 15.63
C ASN A 119 11.30 23.93 14.96
N ILE A 120 10.08 23.76 14.43
CA ILE A 120 9.28 24.86 13.83
C ILE A 120 8.39 25.54 14.91
N GLY A 121 8.67 25.30 16.19
CA GLY A 121 8.03 25.99 17.32
C GLY A 121 6.82 25.26 17.91
N CYS A 122 6.69 23.96 17.63
CA CYS A 122 5.63 23.14 18.19
C CYS A 122 6.11 22.42 19.46
N PHE A 123 5.93 23.08 20.60
CA PHE A 123 6.35 22.60 21.91
C PHE A 123 5.20 21.85 22.62
N GLY A 124 5.44 20.60 23.02
CA GLY A 124 4.56 19.80 23.89
C GLY A 124 3.90 18.56 23.22
N ASP A 125 3.48 17.60 24.05
CA ASP A 125 2.84 16.33 23.62
C ASP A 125 1.55 16.55 22.79
N ASN A 126 0.88 17.69 22.97
CA ASN A 126 -0.37 18.05 22.29
C ASN A 126 -0.20 18.47 20.82
N CYS A 127 1.01 18.86 20.40
CA CYS A 127 1.24 19.18 18.98
C CYS A 127 1.38 17.90 18.12
N VAL A 128 1.91 16.83 18.72
CA VAL A 128 2.13 15.55 18.07
C VAL A 128 0.79 14.88 17.73
N SER A 129 -0.21 14.98 18.62
CA SER A 129 -1.55 14.45 18.34
C SER A 129 -2.27 15.23 17.24
N THR A 130 -2.20 16.57 17.24
CA THR A 130 -2.97 17.42 16.32
C THR A 130 -2.42 17.42 14.88
N SER A 131 -1.09 17.45 14.71
CA SER A 131 -0.46 17.42 13.38
C SER A 131 -0.58 16.04 12.72
N GLN A 132 -0.32 14.96 13.45
CA GLN A 132 -0.50 13.59 12.94
C GLN A 132 -1.95 13.32 12.56
N PHE A 133 -2.90 13.87 13.30
CA PHE A 133 -4.32 13.71 13.01
C PHE A 133 -4.74 14.32 11.66
N ILE A 134 -4.15 15.47 11.27
CA ILE A 134 -4.48 16.13 9.99
C ILE A 134 -3.69 15.53 8.81
N TYR A 135 -2.41 15.20 8.98
CA TYR A 135 -1.58 14.69 7.88
C TYR A 135 -1.84 13.21 7.55
N THR A 136 -2.22 12.40 8.54
CA THR A 136 -2.54 10.98 8.35
C THR A 136 -3.57 10.73 7.25
N PRO A 137 -4.78 11.33 7.26
CA PRO A 137 -5.76 11.10 6.21
C PRO A 137 -5.28 11.61 4.84
N LEU A 138 -4.53 12.71 4.80
CA LEU A 138 -3.99 13.25 3.54
C LEU A 138 -3.00 12.27 2.90
N ILE A 139 -2.05 11.75 3.69
CA ILE A 139 -1.08 10.76 3.22
C ILE A 139 -1.79 9.46 2.82
N ALA A 140 -2.77 9.01 3.60
CA ALA A 140 -3.54 7.81 3.31
C ALA A 140 -4.38 7.92 2.03
N MET A 141 -4.81 9.13 1.65
CA MET A 141 -5.53 9.37 0.40
C MET A 141 -4.63 9.44 -0.84
N LEU A 142 -3.30 9.59 -0.70
CA LEU A 142 -2.41 9.76 -1.85
C LEU A 142 -2.42 8.55 -2.81
N PRO A 143 -2.23 7.28 -2.35
CA PRO A 143 -2.27 6.13 -3.25
C PRO A 143 -3.58 5.97 -4.03
N PRO A 144 -4.78 6.02 -3.39
CA PRO A 144 -6.02 5.93 -4.15
C PRO A 144 -6.26 7.16 -5.03
N LEU A 145 -5.80 8.36 -4.64
CA LEU A 145 -5.88 9.55 -5.50
C LEU A 145 -5.06 9.39 -6.77
N TRP A 146 -3.81 8.92 -6.69
CA TRP A 146 -3.00 8.68 -7.88
C TRP A 146 -3.64 7.66 -8.80
N ARG A 147 -4.21 6.58 -8.26
CA ARG A 147 -4.95 5.59 -9.06
C ARG A 147 -6.21 6.17 -9.68
N LEU A 148 -6.96 7.01 -8.95
CA LEU A 148 -8.13 7.71 -9.47
C LEU A 148 -7.77 8.58 -10.68
N LEU A 149 -6.70 9.38 -10.56
CA LEU A 149 -6.18 10.22 -11.64
C LEU A 149 -5.73 9.40 -12.85
N GLN A 150 -5.04 8.27 -12.61
CA GLN A 150 -4.68 7.34 -13.68
C GLN A 150 -5.92 6.75 -14.39
N CYS A 151 -6.98 6.43 -13.65
CA CYS A 151 -8.23 5.92 -14.24
C CYS A 151 -8.89 6.97 -15.14
N PHE A 152 -8.96 8.23 -14.71
CA PHE A 152 -9.47 9.32 -15.55
C PHE A 152 -8.60 9.56 -16.79
N ARG A 153 -7.27 9.52 -16.62
CA ARG A 153 -6.34 9.65 -17.74
C ARG A 153 -6.52 8.52 -18.77
N ARG A 154 -6.67 7.27 -18.32
CA ARG A 154 -6.93 6.13 -19.22
C ARG A 154 -8.29 6.22 -19.91
N TYR A 155 -9.31 6.73 -19.22
CA TYR A 155 -10.60 6.99 -19.83
C TYR A 155 -10.48 8.03 -20.96
N HIS A 156 -9.81 9.16 -20.68
CA HIS A 156 -9.55 10.19 -21.68
C HIS A 156 -8.81 9.62 -22.91
N ASP A 157 -7.79 8.79 -22.70
CA ASP A 157 -6.94 8.28 -23.79
C ASP A 157 -7.59 7.18 -24.63
N THR A 158 -8.54 6.41 -24.08
CA THR A 158 -9.09 5.21 -24.75
C THR A 158 -10.59 5.29 -25.06
N GLY A 159 -11.32 6.21 -24.44
CA GLY A 159 -12.79 6.31 -24.51
C GLY A 159 -13.55 5.15 -23.84
N ARG A 160 -12.87 4.17 -23.23
CA ARG A 160 -13.50 2.98 -22.63
C ARG A 160 -14.06 3.29 -21.23
N ALA A 161 -15.23 3.90 -21.18
CA ALA A 161 -15.88 4.34 -19.94
C ALA A 161 -16.05 3.23 -18.90
N TYR A 162 -16.61 2.07 -19.30
CA TYR A 162 -16.98 1.00 -18.37
C TYR A 162 -15.81 0.55 -17.50
N ILE A 163 -14.70 0.11 -18.10
CA ILE A 163 -13.57 -0.44 -17.34
C ILE A 163 -12.87 0.66 -16.52
N HIS A 164 -12.71 1.87 -17.08
CA HIS A 164 -11.93 2.92 -16.43
C HIS A 164 -12.68 3.69 -15.36
N LEU A 165 -13.96 4.02 -15.58
CA LEU A 165 -14.76 4.78 -14.61
C LEU A 165 -15.27 3.89 -13.46
N VAL A 166 -15.55 2.61 -13.71
CA VAL A 166 -15.85 1.67 -12.63
C VAL A 166 -14.60 1.54 -11.74
N ASN A 167 -13.41 1.36 -12.33
CA ASN A 167 -12.17 1.37 -11.54
C ASN A 167 -11.94 2.70 -10.81
N ALA A 168 -12.26 3.85 -11.42
CA ALA A 168 -12.21 5.15 -10.75
C ALA A 168 -13.13 5.17 -9.51
N GLY A 169 -14.35 4.65 -9.63
CA GLY A 169 -15.29 4.51 -8.52
C GLY A 169 -14.73 3.72 -7.33
N LYS A 170 -13.95 2.67 -7.59
CA LYS A 170 -13.28 1.87 -6.56
C LYS A 170 -12.30 2.70 -5.71
N TYR A 171 -11.45 3.49 -6.35
CA TYR A 171 -10.50 4.34 -5.60
C TYR A 171 -11.18 5.55 -4.98
N PHE A 172 -12.22 6.09 -5.63
CA PHE A 172 -13.03 7.15 -5.07
C PHE A 172 -13.75 6.72 -3.78
N SER A 173 -14.29 5.49 -3.73
CA SER A 173 -14.90 4.96 -2.51
C SER A 173 -13.87 4.83 -1.37
N THR A 174 -12.62 4.49 -1.70
CA THR A 174 -11.51 4.45 -0.73
C THR A 174 -11.17 5.86 -0.20
N ILE A 175 -11.20 6.89 -1.04
CA ILE A 175 -10.98 8.28 -0.60
C ILE A 175 -12.10 8.73 0.36
N ILE A 176 -13.37 8.47 0.00
CA ILE A 176 -14.51 8.77 0.87
C ILE A 176 -14.39 8.02 2.20
N LEU A 177 -13.97 6.75 2.15
CA LEU A 177 -13.78 5.93 3.34
C LEU A 177 -12.77 6.58 4.31
N VAL A 178 -11.60 6.98 3.81
CA VAL A 178 -10.58 7.64 4.63
C VAL A 178 -11.11 8.97 5.19
N TYR A 179 -11.86 9.73 4.39
CA TYR A 179 -12.42 11.01 4.81
C TYR A 179 -13.48 10.85 5.92
N LEU A 180 -14.41 9.89 5.77
CA LEU A 180 -15.42 9.60 6.80
C LEU A 180 -14.79 9.04 8.07
N SER A 181 -13.75 8.20 7.92
CA SER A 181 -12.97 7.72 9.07
C SER A 181 -12.41 8.91 9.85
N PHE A 182 -11.76 9.86 9.18
CA PHE A 182 -11.25 11.07 9.80
C PHE A 182 -12.33 11.90 10.49
N LEU A 183 -13.45 12.18 9.82
CA LEU A 183 -14.56 12.95 10.41
C LEU A 183 -15.13 12.27 11.65
N TRP A 184 -15.27 10.94 11.64
CA TRP A 184 -15.73 10.21 12.80
C TRP A 184 -14.74 10.30 13.97
N HIS A 185 -13.43 10.19 13.74
CA HIS A 185 -12.44 10.35 14.80
C HIS A 185 -12.36 11.78 15.35
N ILE A 186 -12.77 12.82 14.59
CA ILE A 186 -12.93 14.18 15.14
C ILE A 186 -14.12 14.24 16.09
N ASN A 187 -15.20 13.55 15.75
CA ASN A 187 -16.47 13.61 16.45
C ASN A 187 -16.97 12.21 16.79
N GLU A 188 -16.24 11.54 17.68
CA GLU A 188 -16.45 10.12 18.03
C GLU A 188 -17.85 9.84 18.58
N LYS A 189 -18.51 10.86 19.15
CA LYS A 189 -19.88 10.78 19.70
C LYS A 189 -20.97 10.75 18.62
N SER A 190 -20.65 11.07 17.37
CA SER A 190 -21.62 11.12 16.28
C SER A 190 -21.93 9.72 15.74
N ILE A 191 -23.08 9.18 16.14
CA ILE A 191 -23.61 7.91 15.65
C ILE A 191 -23.81 7.94 14.13
N GLY A 192 -24.24 9.08 13.57
CA GLY A 192 -24.44 9.22 12.12
C GLY A 192 -23.15 9.11 11.32
N LEU A 193 -22.06 9.72 11.81
CA LEU A 193 -20.73 9.60 11.16
C LEU A 193 -20.18 8.18 11.28
N PHE A 194 -20.34 7.55 12.45
CA PHE A 194 -19.94 6.16 12.64
C PHE A 194 -20.70 5.22 11.69
N ALA A 195 -22.03 5.33 11.62
CA ALA A 195 -22.86 4.52 10.72
C ALA A 195 -22.49 4.74 9.24
N SER A 196 -22.22 5.98 8.85
CA SER A 196 -21.78 6.32 7.49
C SER A 196 -20.41 5.72 7.16
N PHE A 197 -19.46 5.83 8.10
CA PHE A 197 -18.13 5.23 7.99
C PHE A 197 -18.23 3.70 7.81
N ILE A 198 -18.99 3.01 8.66
CA ILE A 198 -19.17 1.56 8.58
C ILE A 198 -19.87 1.15 7.27
N GLY A 199 -20.91 1.87 6.85
CA GLY A 199 -21.60 1.60 5.59
C GLY A 199 -20.66 1.70 4.38
N ILE A 200 -19.88 2.78 4.29
CA ILE A 200 -18.90 2.96 3.22
C ILE A 200 -17.72 1.98 3.33
N GLN A 201 -17.31 1.59 4.54
CA GLN A 201 -16.29 0.57 4.77
C GLN A 201 -16.73 -0.78 4.20
N ILE A 202 -17.98 -1.20 4.46
CA ILE A 202 -18.54 -2.45 3.91
C ILE A 202 -18.58 -2.38 2.38
N ILE A 203 -19.15 -1.30 1.81
CA ILE A 203 -19.26 -1.12 0.35
C ILE A 203 -17.87 -1.16 -0.30
N THR A 204 -16.89 -0.44 0.25
CA THR A 204 -15.52 -0.40 -0.28
C THR A 204 -14.83 -1.76 -0.18
N SER A 205 -15.04 -2.48 0.93
CA SER A 205 -14.45 -3.81 1.13
C SER A 205 -15.00 -4.83 0.12
N VAL A 206 -16.32 -4.85 -0.08
CA VAL A 206 -16.97 -5.71 -1.09
C VAL A 206 -16.52 -5.32 -2.49
N TYR A 207 -16.54 -4.03 -2.81
CA TYR A 207 -16.19 -3.55 -4.14
C TYR A 207 -14.75 -3.89 -4.51
N THR A 208 -13.80 -3.60 -3.62
CA THR A 208 -12.38 -3.89 -3.87
C THR A 208 -12.10 -5.40 -3.90
N PHE A 209 -12.77 -6.20 -3.08
CA PHE A 209 -12.71 -7.67 -3.15
C PHE A 209 -13.19 -8.20 -4.50
N LEU A 210 -14.40 -7.81 -4.94
CA LEU A 210 -14.95 -8.23 -6.22
C LEU A 210 -14.11 -7.75 -7.40
N TRP A 211 -13.53 -6.55 -7.30
CA TRP A 211 -12.62 -6.05 -8.31
C TRP A 211 -11.39 -6.95 -8.45
N ASP A 212 -10.73 -7.30 -7.35
CA ASP A 212 -9.55 -8.16 -7.41
C ASP A 212 -9.89 -9.51 -8.07
N VAL A 213 -10.96 -10.17 -7.61
CA VAL A 213 -11.31 -11.52 -8.05
C VAL A 213 -11.85 -11.53 -9.49
N CYS A 214 -12.81 -10.67 -9.81
CA CYS A 214 -13.52 -10.71 -11.09
C CYS A 214 -12.79 -9.93 -12.19
N MET A 215 -12.16 -8.81 -11.86
CA MET A 215 -11.54 -7.92 -12.86
C MET A 215 -10.04 -8.15 -12.95
N ASP A 216 -9.33 -8.11 -11.82
CA ASP A 216 -7.87 -8.18 -11.86
C ASP A 216 -7.35 -9.60 -12.10
N TRP A 217 -8.01 -10.61 -11.53
CA TRP A 217 -7.66 -12.02 -11.68
C TRP A 217 -8.53 -12.74 -12.71
N SER A 218 -9.61 -12.12 -13.18
CA SER A 218 -10.56 -12.73 -14.12
C SER A 218 -11.07 -14.10 -13.66
N LEU A 219 -11.28 -14.28 -12.35
CA LEU A 219 -11.88 -15.48 -11.78
C LEU A 219 -13.41 -15.31 -11.64
N PHE A 220 -14.06 -16.25 -10.98
CA PHE A 220 -15.54 -16.36 -10.85
C PHE A 220 -16.26 -16.55 -12.19
N MET A 221 -15.63 -17.28 -13.11
CA MET A 221 -16.29 -17.72 -14.34
C MET A 221 -17.11 -18.99 -14.07
N LEU A 222 -18.43 -18.90 -14.23
CA LEU A 222 -19.36 -20.03 -14.02
C LEU A 222 -19.29 -21.06 -15.18
N ASN A 223 -18.90 -20.62 -16.36
CA ASN A 223 -18.88 -21.43 -17.58
C ASN A 223 -17.50 -22.04 -17.90
N SER A 224 -16.58 -21.99 -16.94
CA SER A 224 -15.24 -22.55 -17.07
C SER A 224 -15.21 -24.03 -16.69
N PRO A 225 -14.34 -24.86 -17.29
CA PRO A 225 -14.11 -26.24 -16.84
C PRO A 225 -13.61 -26.29 -15.39
N ASN A 226 -12.98 -25.20 -14.92
CA ASN A 226 -12.52 -25.02 -13.56
C ASN A 226 -13.58 -24.21 -12.78
N PHE A 227 -14.37 -24.85 -11.91
CA PHE A 227 -15.47 -24.20 -11.19
C PHE A 227 -15.04 -22.88 -10.51
N LEU A 228 -15.66 -21.75 -10.90
CA LEU A 228 -15.35 -20.40 -10.41
C LEU A 228 -13.94 -19.88 -10.70
N LEU A 229 -13.15 -20.56 -11.53
CA LEU A 229 -11.85 -20.11 -12.02
C LEU A 229 -11.95 -19.87 -13.53
N ARG A 230 -10.92 -19.32 -14.17
CA ARG A 230 -10.87 -19.18 -15.63
C ARG A 230 -10.35 -20.45 -16.31
N ASP A 231 -10.49 -20.50 -17.63
CA ASP A 231 -10.18 -21.67 -18.45
C ASP A 231 -8.67 -21.98 -18.43
N GLU A 232 -7.85 -20.96 -18.67
CA GLU A 232 -6.39 -21.06 -18.75
C GLU A 232 -5.75 -20.61 -17.43
N LEU A 233 -5.09 -21.54 -16.74
CA LEU A 233 -4.41 -21.34 -15.47
C LEU A 233 -2.97 -21.83 -15.57
N ALA A 234 -1.99 -20.98 -15.22
CA ALA A 234 -0.58 -21.36 -15.25
C ALA A 234 -0.19 -22.29 -14.08
N PHE A 235 -0.86 -22.18 -12.93
CA PHE A 235 -0.54 -23.00 -11.77
C PHE A 235 -1.27 -24.35 -11.81
N LYS A 236 -0.50 -25.44 -11.80
CA LYS A 236 -1.03 -26.82 -11.75
C LYS A 236 -1.98 -27.07 -10.57
N HIS A 237 -1.75 -26.44 -9.43
CA HIS A 237 -2.55 -26.64 -8.22
C HIS A 237 -3.62 -25.54 -8.09
N HIS A 238 -4.87 -25.87 -8.43
CA HIS A 238 -5.99 -24.91 -8.39
C HIS A 238 -6.30 -24.41 -6.97
N SER A 239 -5.90 -25.15 -5.93
CA SER A 239 -6.02 -24.77 -4.52
C SER A 239 -5.39 -23.40 -4.21
N PHE A 240 -4.34 -23.00 -4.95
CA PHE A 240 -3.72 -21.69 -4.80
C PHE A 240 -4.70 -20.54 -5.08
N TYR A 241 -5.51 -20.65 -6.14
CA TYR A 241 -6.48 -19.61 -6.50
C TYR A 241 -7.62 -19.50 -5.48
N TYR A 242 -8.17 -20.63 -5.02
CA TYR A 242 -9.19 -20.61 -3.99
C TYR A 242 -8.67 -20.08 -2.66
N PHE A 243 -7.44 -20.44 -2.28
CA PHE A 243 -6.78 -19.88 -1.11
C PHE A 243 -6.60 -18.36 -1.24
N ALA A 244 -6.17 -17.86 -2.41
CA ALA A 244 -6.03 -16.44 -2.67
C ALA A 244 -7.38 -15.70 -2.58
N ILE A 245 -8.48 -16.27 -3.10
CA ILE A 245 -9.83 -15.70 -2.98
C ILE A 245 -10.24 -15.60 -1.51
N ILE A 246 -10.12 -16.70 -0.75
CA ILE A 246 -10.53 -16.75 0.66
C ILE A 246 -9.69 -15.78 1.50
N LEU A 247 -8.38 -15.78 1.31
CA LEU A 247 -7.49 -14.90 2.07
C LEU A 247 -7.73 -13.42 1.74
N ASN A 248 -7.95 -13.10 0.46
CA ASN A 248 -8.29 -11.74 0.06
C ASN A 248 -9.60 -11.28 0.72
N LEU A 249 -10.62 -12.15 0.81
CA LEU A 249 -11.85 -11.84 1.53
C LEU A 249 -11.58 -11.51 3.00
N PHE A 250 -10.88 -12.38 3.74
CA PHE A 250 -10.60 -12.14 5.16
C PHE A 250 -9.81 -10.85 5.40
N LEU A 251 -8.79 -10.58 4.58
CA LEU A 251 -7.96 -9.39 4.75
C LEU A 251 -8.71 -8.10 4.36
N ARG A 252 -9.60 -8.14 3.35
CA ARG A 252 -10.48 -7.01 2.99
C ARG A 252 -11.43 -6.63 4.13
N PHE A 253 -11.77 -7.58 5.00
CA PHE A 253 -12.60 -7.38 6.19
C PHE A 253 -11.81 -7.36 7.50
N SER A 254 -10.47 -7.25 7.45
CA SER A 254 -9.60 -7.21 8.64
C SER A 254 -9.90 -6.03 9.58
N TRP A 255 -10.48 -4.95 9.07
CA TRP A 255 -10.94 -3.79 9.86
C TRP A 255 -11.96 -4.17 10.94
N ILE A 256 -12.72 -5.28 10.77
CA ILE A 256 -13.66 -5.77 11.78
C ILE A 256 -12.91 -6.06 13.09
N LEU A 257 -11.69 -6.58 12.99
CA LEU A 257 -10.89 -6.93 14.17
C LEU A 257 -10.52 -5.69 14.99
N ASN A 258 -10.31 -4.53 14.35
CA ASN A 258 -10.07 -3.27 15.04
C ASN A 258 -11.31 -2.72 15.77
N LEU A 259 -12.51 -3.18 15.40
CA LEU A 259 -13.77 -2.76 16.02
C LEU A 259 -14.21 -3.69 17.15
N THR A 260 -13.96 -5.00 17.01
CA THR A 260 -14.49 -6.02 17.92
C THR A 260 -13.55 -6.36 19.06
N LEU A 261 -12.24 -6.21 18.88
CA LEU A 261 -11.27 -6.56 19.89
C LEU A 261 -11.16 -5.47 20.97
N PRO A 262 -11.36 -5.81 22.26
CA PRO A 262 -11.27 -4.82 23.33
C PRO A 262 -9.85 -4.28 23.45
N VAL A 263 -9.75 -2.96 23.67
CA VAL A 263 -8.48 -2.24 23.86
C VAL A 263 -7.68 -2.79 25.05
N GLU A 264 -8.37 -3.32 26.07
CA GLU A 264 -7.75 -3.85 27.29
C GLU A 264 -6.98 -5.17 27.08
N TYR A 265 -7.34 -5.96 26.07
CA TYR A 265 -6.74 -7.29 25.83
C TYR A 265 -5.87 -7.36 24.57
N THR A 266 -5.83 -6.27 23.78
CA THR A 266 -5.19 -6.27 22.47
C THR A 266 -4.16 -5.16 22.40
N ASP A 267 -2.90 -5.54 22.23
CA ASP A 267 -1.89 -4.58 21.79
C ASP A 267 -2.23 -4.12 20.37
N LYS A 268 -2.85 -2.94 20.27
CA LYS A 268 -3.25 -2.30 19.00
C LYS A 268 -2.07 -2.19 18.03
N ILE A 269 -0.84 -2.06 18.55
CA ILE A 269 0.37 -1.97 17.73
C ILE A 269 0.63 -3.33 17.07
N THR A 270 0.72 -4.41 17.85
CA THR A 270 0.86 -5.77 17.33
C THR A 270 -0.22 -6.08 16.29
N MET A 271 -1.47 -5.70 16.55
CA MET A 271 -2.56 -5.94 15.62
C MET A 271 -2.39 -5.20 14.28
N ALA A 272 -2.02 -3.93 14.35
CA ALA A 272 -1.75 -3.13 13.16
C ALA A 272 -0.60 -3.74 12.33
N TYR A 273 0.45 -4.26 12.98
CA TYR A 273 1.53 -4.98 12.31
C TYR A 273 1.07 -6.27 11.65
N ILE A 274 0.25 -7.08 12.31
CA ILE A 274 -0.31 -8.32 11.73
C ILE A 274 -1.14 -8.01 10.49
N ILE A 275 -2.00 -7.00 10.56
CA ILE A 275 -2.83 -6.57 9.42
C ILE A 275 -1.93 -6.03 8.28
N ALA A 276 -0.93 -5.21 8.59
CA ALA A 276 0.01 -4.68 7.59
C ALA A 276 0.82 -5.80 6.91
N PHE A 277 1.26 -6.80 7.67
CA PHE A 277 1.94 -7.98 7.12
C PHE A 277 1.01 -8.80 6.22
N GLY A 278 -0.25 -8.97 6.65
CA GLY A 278 -1.30 -9.57 5.83
C GLY A 278 -1.49 -8.84 4.49
N GLU A 279 -1.52 -7.50 4.50
CA GLU A 279 -1.62 -6.69 3.27
C GLU A 279 -0.43 -6.90 2.32
N ILE A 280 0.80 -7.06 2.85
CA ILE A 280 1.97 -7.39 2.03
C ILE A 280 1.77 -8.74 1.33
N PHE A 281 1.33 -9.75 2.08
CA PHE A 281 1.09 -11.09 1.54
C PHE A 281 -0.03 -11.10 0.49
N ARG A 282 -1.14 -10.40 0.77
CA ARG A 282 -2.25 -10.21 -0.17
C ARG A 282 -1.78 -9.57 -1.47
N ARG A 283 -0.91 -8.56 -1.38
CA ARG A 283 -0.35 -7.88 -2.55
C ARG A 283 0.58 -8.78 -3.34
N TRP A 284 1.41 -9.59 -2.66
CA TRP A 284 2.25 -10.60 -3.31
C TRP A 284 1.42 -11.60 -4.12
N GLN A 285 0.31 -12.12 -3.56
CA GLN A 285 -0.62 -12.98 -4.30
C GLN A 285 -1.24 -12.25 -5.50
N TRP A 286 -1.71 -11.02 -5.29
CA TRP A 286 -2.30 -10.21 -6.35
C TRP A 286 -1.32 -9.98 -7.50
N ILE A 287 -0.04 -9.70 -7.20
CA ILE A 287 1.02 -9.52 -8.20
C ILE A 287 1.15 -10.77 -9.06
N ILE A 288 1.26 -11.95 -8.45
CA ILE A 288 1.44 -13.21 -9.15
C ILE A 288 0.25 -13.50 -10.06
N ILE A 289 -0.97 -13.47 -9.51
CA ILE A 289 -2.18 -13.84 -10.26
C ILE A 289 -2.49 -12.79 -11.33
N ARG A 290 -2.23 -11.50 -11.06
CA ARG A 290 -2.45 -10.43 -12.03
C ARG A 290 -1.49 -10.54 -13.21
N VAL A 291 -0.19 -10.75 -12.96
CA VAL A 291 0.79 -10.90 -14.04
C VAL A 291 0.50 -12.16 -14.85
N GLU A 292 0.03 -13.22 -14.21
CA GLU A 292 -0.38 -14.45 -14.88
C GLU A 292 -1.65 -14.30 -15.73
N ASN A 293 -2.49 -13.28 -15.46
CA ASN A 293 -3.69 -12.98 -16.25
C ASN A 293 -3.43 -12.12 -17.49
N GLU A 294 -2.29 -11.42 -17.57
CA GLU A 294 -1.96 -10.52 -18.69
C GLU A 294 -1.13 -11.22 -19.78
#